data_AF-A0A2E8E1R4-F1
#
_entry.id   AF-A0A2E8E1R4-F1
#
_cell.length_a   1.000
_cell.length_b   1.000
_cell.length_c   1.000
_cell.angle_alpha   90.00
_cell.angle_beta   90.00
_cell.angle_gamma   90.00
#
_symmetry.space_group_name_H-M   'P 1'
#
loop_
_entity.id
_entity.type
_entity.pdbx_description
1 polymer ?
#
loop_
_entity_poly.entity_id
_entity_poly.type
_entity_poly.pdbx_seq_one_letter_code
_entity_poly.pdbx_strand_id
1 'polypeptide(L)'
;MSLRFSTRLCEDDGMKHVNLGSRNGFRRRVELALLAALLPTMVLMGQSSASVLQGFARIPGGTFMMGSADDEVNCDGDEGPQHRVTVPLFALKITEVTRGEFARFVDATGFLTDAELSLTGCAPQPDGGAENSWRDPGWDQTDDHPVVCVSRNDAMRYAAWLSVQTGASLRLPT
;
A
#
# COMPACT_ATOMS: atom_id res chain seq x y z
N MET A 1 -56.05 17.59 10.85
CA MET A 1 -55.42 18.22 12.03
C MET A 1 -54.05 18.76 11.59
N SER A 2 -54.02 19.72 10.66
CA SER A 2 -53.84 21.18 10.86
C SER A 2 -52.57 21.59 11.63
N LEU A 3 -51.48 21.81 10.87
CA LEU A 3 -50.70 23.05 10.76
C LEU A 3 -50.13 23.72 12.03
N ARG A 4 -48.79 23.82 12.16
CA ARG A 4 -47.95 24.99 11.75
C ARG A 4 -46.57 24.96 12.41
N PHE A 5 -45.54 25.14 11.59
CA PHE A 5 -44.23 25.68 11.96
C PHE A 5 -44.40 27.13 12.45
N SER A 6 -43.75 27.49 13.56
CA SER A 6 -43.68 28.86 14.07
C SER A 6 -42.25 29.37 13.96
N THR A 7 -42.01 30.21 12.95
CA THR A 7 -40.92 31.19 12.93
C THR A 7 -41.38 32.43 13.68
N ARG A 8 -40.54 32.97 14.55
CA ARG A 8 -40.73 34.28 15.18
C ARG A 8 -39.48 35.13 14.91
N LEU A 9 -39.72 36.25 14.22
CA LEU A 9 -38.80 37.36 13.95
C LEU A 9 -39.11 38.51 14.92
N CYS A 10 -38.11 39.38 15.11
CA CYS A 10 -38.12 40.72 15.72
C CYS A 10 -38.25 40.73 17.28
N GLU A 11 -37.49 41.54 18.04
CA GLU A 11 -37.43 43.01 18.01
C GLU A 11 -36.01 43.62 18.16
N ASP A 12 -35.91 44.85 17.66
CA ASP A 12 -34.77 45.79 17.60
C ASP A 12 -34.83 46.81 18.76
N ASP A 13 -33.85 47.72 18.80
CA ASP A 13 -33.75 49.01 19.52
C ASP A 13 -32.95 49.11 20.84
N GLY A 14 -31.83 49.84 20.75
CA GLY A 14 -31.04 50.29 21.91
C GLY A 14 -29.82 51.16 21.60
N MET A 15 -29.92 52.10 20.65
CA MET A 15 -28.87 53.06 20.26
C MET A 15 -28.49 54.03 21.42
N LYS A 16 -27.19 54.18 21.75
CA LYS A 16 -26.65 55.46 22.25
C LYS A 16 -25.28 55.77 21.66
N HIS A 17 -25.25 56.93 21.01
CA HIS A 17 -24.15 57.57 20.32
C HIS A 17 -23.05 58.06 21.27
N VAL A 18 -21.78 57.94 20.84
CA VAL A 18 -20.80 59.03 20.99
C VAL A 18 -20.03 59.13 19.68
N ASN A 19 -20.10 60.31 19.07
CA ASN A 19 -19.35 60.71 17.90
C ASN A 19 -18.46 61.88 18.35
N LEU A 20 -17.20 61.91 17.90
CA LEU A 20 -16.39 63.12 17.70
C LEU A 20 -15.08 62.70 17.01
N GLY A 21 -14.98 63.05 15.72
CA GLY A 21 -13.85 62.69 14.89
C GLY A 21 -12.59 63.52 15.14
N SER A 22 -11.51 63.12 14.48
CA SER A 22 -10.53 64.08 13.98
C SER A 22 -9.82 63.50 12.76
N ARG A 23 -9.99 64.23 11.66
CA ARG A 23 -9.25 64.08 10.41
C ARG A 23 -7.77 64.33 10.68
N ASN A 24 -6.89 63.58 10.05
CA ASN A 24 -5.72 64.15 9.37
C ASN A 24 -5.14 63.12 8.39
N GLY A 25 -5.26 63.44 7.10
CA GLY A 25 -4.50 62.77 6.06
C GLY A 25 -3.03 63.18 6.14
N PHE A 26 -2.15 62.21 5.99
CA PHE A 26 -0.77 62.46 5.62
C PHE A 26 -0.37 61.52 4.47
N ARG A 27 0.45 62.09 3.61
CA ARG A 27 0.65 61.73 2.21
C ARG A 27 1.64 60.58 2.05
N ARG A 28 1.40 59.78 1.01
CA ARG A 28 2.35 59.10 0.11
C ARG A 28 3.66 58.57 0.72
N ARG A 29 3.83 57.25 0.62
CA ARG A 29 5.04 56.60 0.05
C ARG A 29 4.66 55.21 -0.45
N VAL A 30 4.69 55.05 -1.77
CA VAL A 30 4.74 53.74 -2.42
C VAL A 30 6.19 53.29 -2.24
N GLU A 31 6.47 52.42 -1.28
CA GLU A 31 7.77 51.75 -1.19
C GLU A 31 7.63 50.35 -1.79
N LEU A 32 8.09 50.28 -3.04
CA LEU A 32 8.51 49.07 -3.71
C LEU A 32 9.74 48.53 -2.95
N ALA A 33 9.61 47.37 -2.31
CA ALA A 33 10.76 46.56 -1.92
C ALA A 33 10.44 45.10 -2.23
N LEU A 34 10.93 44.67 -3.39
CA LEU A 34 11.17 43.28 -3.76
C LEU A 34 11.89 42.56 -2.61
N LEU A 35 11.34 41.47 -2.08
CA LEU A 35 12.08 40.51 -1.27
C LEU A 35 11.51 39.09 -1.46
N ALA A 36 12.25 38.35 -2.30
CA ALA A 36 12.37 36.90 -2.41
C ALA A 36 11.11 36.04 -2.22
N ALA A 37 10.61 35.51 -3.34
CA ALA A 37 9.74 34.35 -3.35
C ALA A 37 10.37 33.23 -2.49
N LEU A 38 9.68 32.88 -1.40
CA LEU A 38 9.85 31.61 -0.69
C LEU A 38 9.42 30.51 -1.66
N LEU A 39 10.31 30.12 -2.56
CA LEU A 39 10.17 28.84 -3.24
C LEU A 39 10.14 27.81 -2.11
N PRO A 40 9.06 27.04 -1.91
CA PRO A 40 9.18 25.87 -1.05
C PRO A 40 10.31 25.07 -1.66
N THR A 41 11.38 24.90 -0.91
CA THR A 41 12.45 23.96 -1.23
C THR A 41 11.73 22.63 -1.41
N MET A 42 11.43 22.29 -2.65
CA MET A 42 10.89 21.01 -3.03
C MET A 42 12.01 20.06 -2.68
N VAL A 43 11.97 19.55 -1.43
CA VAL A 43 12.82 18.47 -0.99
C VAL A 43 12.48 17.33 -1.93
N LEU A 44 13.29 17.18 -2.96
CA LEU A 44 13.32 15.99 -3.76
C LEU A 44 13.77 14.91 -2.77
N MET A 45 12.82 14.25 -2.12
CA MET A 45 13.09 12.98 -1.44
C MET A 45 13.41 11.99 -2.55
N GLY A 46 14.63 12.07 -3.07
CA GLY A 46 15.27 11.00 -3.80
C GLY A 46 15.47 9.88 -2.81
N GLN A 47 14.44 9.07 -2.62
CA GLN A 47 14.56 7.81 -1.89
C GLN A 47 15.55 6.96 -2.68
N SER A 48 16.68 6.67 -2.05
CA SER A 48 17.77 5.93 -2.68
C SER A 48 17.26 4.56 -3.11
N SER A 49 17.30 4.30 -4.42
CA SER A 49 16.88 3.04 -5.05
C SER A 49 17.61 1.81 -4.49
N ALA A 50 18.68 2.02 -3.73
CA ALA A 50 19.50 0.97 -3.12
C ALA A 50 18.81 0.23 -1.96
N SER A 51 17.78 0.78 -1.32
CA SER A 51 17.14 0.16 -0.14
C SER A 51 16.26 -1.05 -0.46
N VAL A 52 15.80 -1.17 -1.71
CA VAL A 52 14.73 -2.10 -2.10
C VAL A 52 15.23 -3.54 -2.17
N LEU A 53 16.49 -3.72 -2.61
CA LEU A 53 17.07 -5.05 -2.79
C LEU A 53 17.72 -5.61 -1.52
N GLN A 54 17.62 -4.93 -0.36
CA GLN A 54 18.23 -5.45 0.88
C GLN A 54 17.66 -6.82 1.33
N GLY A 55 16.52 -7.24 0.77
CA GLY A 55 15.95 -8.58 0.98
C GLY A 55 15.97 -9.48 -0.26
N PHE A 56 16.71 -9.14 -1.33
CA PHE A 56 16.74 -9.92 -2.57
C PHE A 56 18.13 -10.50 -2.84
N ALA A 57 18.20 -11.79 -3.14
CA ALA A 57 19.40 -12.45 -3.61
C ALA A 57 19.46 -12.42 -5.14
N ARG A 58 20.64 -12.12 -5.67
CA ARG A 58 20.91 -12.16 -7.12
C ARG A 58 21.23 -13.59 -7.54
N ILE A 59 20.44 -14.13 -8.45
CA ILE A 59 20.57 -15.49 -8.97
C ILE A 59 21.17 -15.41 -10.38
N PRO A 60 22.41 -15.89 -10.59
CA PRO A 60 23.04 -15.92 -11.91
C PRO A 60 22.17 -16.63 -12.94
N GLY A 61 22.15 -16.11 -14.16
CA GLY A 61 21.57 -16.84 -15.28
C GLY A 61 22.39 -18.10 -15.56
N GLY A 62 21.73 -19.17 -15.97
CA GLY A 62 22.37 -20.45 -16.19
C GLY A 62 21.38 -21.54 -16.57
N THR A 63 21.93 -22.72 -16.82
CA THR A 63 21.17 -23.93 -17.11
C THR A 63 21.25 -24.89 -15.94
N PHE A 64 20.12 -25.40 -15.51
CA PHE A 64 20.03 -26.42 -14.45
C PHE A 64 19.10 -27.55 -14.89
N MET A 65 19.07 -28.63 -14.12
CA MET A 65 18.13 -29.74 -14.31
C MET A 65 16.91 -29.48 -13.42
N MET A 66 15.73 -29.34 -14.02
CA MET A 66 14.46 -29.18 -13.31
C MET A 66 13.70 -30.50 -13.32
N GLY A 67 13.01 -30.78 -12.21
CA GLY A 67 12.24 -32.00 -11.99
C GLY A 67 12.99 -33.04 -11.17
N SER A 68 12.26 -34.06 -10.74
CA SER A 68 12.73 -35.13 -9.86
C SER A 68 13.25 -36.33 -10.70
N ALA A 69 14.26 -37.03 -10.20
CA ALA A 69 14.81 -38.20 -10.89
C ALA A 69 13.82 -39.38 -10.84
N ASP A 70 13.87 -40.28 -11.83
CA ASP A 70 12.96 -41.42 -11.91
C ASP A 70 13.08 -42.37 -10.70
N ASP A 71 14.23 -42.39 -10.04
CA ASP A 71 14.53 -43.21 -8.86
C ASP A 71 14.45 -42.44 -7.52
N GLU A 72 14.00 -41.18 -7.55
CA GLU A 72 13.84 -40.35 -6.35
C GLU A 72 12.65 -40.82 -5.51
N VAL A 73 12.90 -41.03 -4.21
CA VAL A 73 11.88 -41.50 -3.27
C VAL A 73 10.87 -40.37 -3.01
N ASN A 74 9.57 -40.66 -3.14
CA ASN A 74 8.45 -39.73 -3.03
C ASN A 74 8.31 -38.73 -4.20
N CYS A 75 8.86 -39.02 -5.37
CA CYS A 75 8.56 -38.28 -6.59
C CYS A 75 7.09 -38.51 -6.99
N ASP A 76 6.31 -37.42 -7.03
CA ASP A 76 4.96 -37.44 -7.58
C ASP A 76 4.98 -37.42 -9.12
N GLY A 77 3.91 -37.90 -9.74
CA GLY A 77 3.86 -38.14 -11.19
C GLY A 77 3.98 -36.89 -12.07
N ASP A 78 3.80 -35.69 -11.52
CA ASP A 78 3.93 -34.39 -12.19
C ASP A 78 5.26 -33.68 -11.92
N GLU A 79 6.17 -34.28 -11.15
CA GLU A 79 7.49 -33.71 -10.88
C GLU A 79 8.55 -34.07 -11.93
N GLY A 80 8.26 -35.04 -12.80
CA GLY A 80 9.17 -35.54 -13.84
C GLY A 80 8.66 -35.34 -15.27
N PRO A 81 9.45 -35.74 -16.29
CA PRO A 81 10.84 -36.16 -16.18
C PRO A 81 11.80 -34.96 -16.01
N GLN A 82 13.02 -35.25 -15.54
CA GLN A 82 14.07 -34.25 -15.51
C GLN A 82 14.37 -33.67 -16.89
N HIS A 83 14.46 -32.35 -16.98
CA HIS A 83 14.83 -31.66 -18.21
C HIS A 83 15.65 -30.40 -17.95
N ARG A 84 16.46 -30.00 -18.93
CA ARG A 84 17.31 -28.80 -18.81
C ARG A 84 16.49 -27.54 -19.00
N VAL A 85 16.53 -26.66 -18.01
CA VAL A 85 15.92 -25.33 -18.06
C VAL A 85 17.02 -24.29 -18.03
N THR A 86 16.94 -23.30 -18.91
CA THR A 86 17.85 -22.14 -18.93
C THR A 86 17.08 -20.90 -18.52
N VAL A 87 17.55 -20.23 -17.48
CA VAL A 87 16.95 -18.99 -16.96
C VAL A 87 17.92 -17.82 -17.12
N PRO A 88 17.43 -16.60 -17.42
CA PRO A 88 18.27 -15.41 -17.41
C PRO A 88 18.69 -15.06 -15.98
N LEU A 89 19.58 -14.08 -15.83
CA LEU A 89 19.87 -13.45 -14.55
C LEU A 89 18.59 -12.82 -13.96
N PHE A 90 18.30 -13.06 -12.69
CA PHE A 90 17.25 -12.37 -11.96
C PHE A 90 17.61 -12.19 -10.48
N ALA A 91 16.75 -11.53 -9.72
CA ALA A 91 16.83 -11.47 -8.27
C ALA A 91 15.53 -12.01 -7.68
N LEU A 92 15.63 -12.73 -6.55
CA LEU A 92 14.50 -13.29 -5.84
C LEU A 92 14.57 -12.88 -4.38
N LYS A 93 13.41 -12.62 -3.78
CA LYS A 93 13.34 -12.30 -2.36
C LYS A 93 13.84 -13.50 -1.55
N ILE A 94 14.65 -13.26 -0.52
CA ILE A 94 15.28 -14.33 0.28
C ILE A 94 14.30 -14.99 1.27
N THR A 95 13.21 -14.30 1.59
CA THR A 95 12.11 -14.82 2.42
C THR A 95 10.80 -14.66 1.66
N GLU A 96 9.77 -15.35 2.14
CA GLU A 96 8.39 -15.03 1.82
C GLU A 96 8.07 -13.56 2.16
N VAL A 97 6.99 -13.06 1.56
CA VAL A 97 6.42 -11.77 1.96
C VAL A 97 5.82 -11.94 3.35
N THR A 98 6.25 -11.10 4.28
CA THR A 98 5.77 -11.12 5.65
C THR A 98 4.40 -10.47 5.77
N ARG A 99 3.66 -10.83 6.81
CA ARG A 99 2.36 -10.22 7.15
C ARG A 99 2.52 -8.72 7.37
N GLY A 100 3.59 -8.26 8.01
CA GLY A 100 3.88 -6.83 8.21
C GLY A 100 4.17 -6.08 6.91
N GLU A 101 4.86 -6.70 5.96
CA GLU A 101 5.07 -6.11 4.63
C GLU A 101 3.78 -5.99 3.83
N PHE A 102 2.92 -7.01 3.89
CA PHE A 102 1.63 -6.98 3.22
C PHE A 102 0.67 -6.00 3.89
N ALA A 103 0.72 -5.87 5.21
CA ALA A 103 -0.05 -4.86 5.95
C ALA A 103 0.28 -3.45 5.47
N ARG A 104 1.56 -3.12 5.25
CA ARG A 104 1.95 -1.81 4.68
C ARG A 104 1.33 -1.54 3.31
N PHE A 105 1.23 -2.57 2.48
CA PHE A 105 0.54 -2.46 1.18
C PHE A 105 -0.93 -2.13 1.40
N VAL A 106 -1.63 -2.93 2.21
CA VAL A 106 -3.06 -2.75 2.44
C VAL A 106 -3.36 -1.40 3.09
N ASP A 107 -2.58 -0.99 4.09
CA ASP A 107 -2.75 0.30 4.78
C ASP A 107 -2.50 1.48 3.83
N ALA A 108 -1.53 1.37 2.91
CA ALA A 108 -1.22 2.41 1.95
C ALA A 108 -2.26 2.56 0.84
N THR A 109 -2.97 1.49 0.48
CA THR A 109 -3.87 1.48 -0.69
C THR A 109 -5.34 1.28 -0.35
N GLY A 110 -5.68 0.90 0.88
CA GLY A 110 -7.03 0.44 1.25
C GLY A 110 -7.46 -0.82 0.50
N PHE A 111 -6.50 -1.69 0.14
CA PHE A 111 -6.78 -2.87 -0.69
C PHE A 111 -7.57 -3.92 0.10
N LEU A 112 -8.56 -4.53 -0.54
CA LEU A 112 -9.29 -5.70 -0.04
C LEU A 112 -8.86 -6.92 -0.84
N THR A 113 -8.42 -7.96 -0.14
CA THR A 113 -8.01 -9.23 -0.75
C THR A 113 -9.18 -9.98 -1.32
N ASP A 114 -8.91 -10.92 -2.23
CA ASP A 114 -9.95 -11.78 -2.78
C ASP A 114 -10.64 -12.59 -1.66
N ALA A 115 -9.91 -13.01 -0.63
CA ALA A 115 -10.48 -13.69 0.54
C ALA A 115 -11.48 -12.79 1.30
N GLU A 116 -11.14 -11.52 1.52
CA GLU A 116 -12.02 -10.54 2.16
C GLU A 116 -13.25 -10.19 1.29
N LEU A 117 -13.15 -10.26 -0.04
CA LEU A 117 -14.24 -9.94 -0.97
C LEU A 117 -15.20 -11.11 -1.22
N SER A 118 -14.66 -12.32 -1.33
CA SER A 118 -15.41 -13.49 -1.78
C SER A 118 -15.85 -14.41 -0.64
N LEU A 119 -15.43 -14.14 0.60
CA LEU A 119 -15.63 -15.01 1.76
C LEU A 119 -15.25 -16.46 1.46
N THR A 120 -14.18 -16.64 0.67
CA THR A 120 -13.64 -17.96 0.33
C THR A 120 -12.62 -18.46 1.34
N GLY A 121 -12.20 -17.60 2.28
CA GLY A 121 -11.38 -18.01 3.40
C GLY A 121 -9.91 -18.26 3.08
N CYS A 122 -9.22 -18.80 4.08
CA CYS A 122 -7.87 -19.34 3.99
C CYS A 122 -7.89 -20.79 3.50
N ALA A 123 -8.07 -21.01 2.20
CA ALA A 123 -8.31 -22.32 1.58
C ALA A 123 -9.56 -23.05 2.15
N PRO A 124 -10.12 -24.05 1.47
CA PRO A 124 -11.18 -24.87 2.05
C PRO A 124 -10.60 -25.68 3.23
N GLN A 125 -10.75 -25.15 4.44
CA GLN A 125 -10.44 -25.85 5.68
C GLN A 125 -11.57 -26.85 6.00
N PRO A 126 -11.25 -28.11 6.37
CA PRO A 126 -12.26 -29.15 6.65
C PRO A 126 -13.26 -28.79 7.77
N ASP A 127 -12.89 -27.82 8.60
CA ASP A 127 -13.52 -27.42 9.86
C ASP A 127 -14.21 -26.04 9.81
N GLY A 128 -14.26 -25.39 8.64
CA GLY A 128 -14.77 -24.01 8.48
C GLY A 128 -13.63 -23.01 8.26
N GLY A 129 -13.93 -21.71 8.12
CA GLY A 129 -12.91 -20.69 7.85
C GLY A 129 -13.11 -19.92 6.55
N ALA A 130 -14.34 -19.92 6.00
CA ALA A 130 -14.73 -19.08 4.87
C ALA A 130 -14.59 -17.58 5.22
N GLU A 131 -14.69 -17.26 6.50
CA GLU A 131 -14.46 -15.92 7.05
C GLU A 131 -12.98 -15.59 7.32
N ASN A 132 -12.07 -16.56 7.26
CA ASN A 132 -10.66 -16.32 7.55
C ASN A 132 -10.02 -15.47 6.45
N SER A 133 -9.06 -14.64 6.82
CA SER A 133 -8.33 -13.78 5.88
C SER A 133 -6.87 -13.68 6.28
N TRP A 134 -6.08 -12.94 5.51
CA TRP A 134 -4.69 -12.65 5.87
C TRP A 134 -4.56 -11.90 7.21
N ARG A 135 -5.62 -11.25 7.69
CA ARG A 135 -5.66 -10.52 8.96
C ARG A 135 -5.90 -11.44 10.16
N ASP A 136 -6.74 -12.45 9.95
CA ASP A 136 -7.13 -13.44 10.94
C ASP A 136 -7.26 -14.79 10.23
N PRO A 137 -6.16 -15.56 10.14
CA PRO A 137 -6.16 -16.81 9.41
C PRO A 137 -6.77 -17.98 10.20
N GLY A 138 -7.15 -17.76 11.46
CA GLY A 138 -7.60 -18.81 12.39
C GLY A 138 -6.50 -19.38 13.30
N TRP A 139 -5.29 -18.82 13.25
CA TRP A 139 -4.17 -19.14 14.15
C TRP A 139 -3.28 -17.92 14.38
N ASP A 140 -2.44 -17.97 15.42
CA ASP A 140 -1.59 -16.84 15.79
C ASP A 140 -0.53 -16.54 14.72
N GLN A 141 -0.48 -15.29 14.26
CA GLN A 141 0.58 -14.77 13.41
C GLN A 141 1.09 -13.41 13.85
N THR A 142 2.40 -13.22 13.83
CA THR A 142 3.05 -11.92 14.05
C THR A 142 3.33 -11.23 12.70
N ASP A 143 3.88 -10.01 12.73
CA ASP A 143 4.26 -9.28 11.52
C ASP A 143 5.43 -9.92 10.77
N ASP A 144 6.25 -10.74 11.44
CA ASP A 144 7.42 -11.40 10.86
C ASP A 144 7.08 -12.74 10.18
N HIS A 145 5.89 -13.28 10.44
CA HIS A 145 5.41 -14.49 9.79
C HIS A 145 5.03 -14.24 8.32
N PRO A 146 5.07 -15.27 7.45
CA PRO A 146 4.62 -15.13 6.07
C PRO A 146 3.14 -14.75 6.00
N VAL A 147 2.79 -13.87 5.07
CA VAL A 147 1.40 -13.60 4.74
C VAL A 147 0.77 -14.85 4.12
N VAL A 148 -0.41 -15.18 4.60
CA VAL A 148 -1.22 -16.32 4.13
C VAL A 148 -2.58 -15.83 3.65
N CYS A 149 -3.38 -16.72 3.07
CA CYS A 149 -4.76 -16.41 2.66
C CYS A 149 -4.84 -15.28 1.63
N VAL A 150 -3.83 -15.21 0.78
CA VAL A 150 -3.74 -14.29 -0.35
C VAL A 150 -3.81 -15.09 -1.64
N SER A 151 -4.60 -14.61 -2.59
CA SER A 151 -4.70 -15.24 -3.90
C SER A 151 -3.49 -14.89 -4.77
N ARG A 152 -3.38 -15.58 -5.92
CA ARG A 152 -2.43 -15.18 -6.97
C ARG A 152 -2.67 -13.74 -7.44
N ASN A 153 -3.93 -13.28 -7.49
CA ASN A 153 -4.27 -11.90 -7.86
C ASN A 153 -3.80 -10.92 -6.79
N ASP A 154 -4.03 -11.20 -5.50
CA ASP A 154 -3.53 -10.36 -4.40
C ASP A 154 -2.01 -10.22 -4.44
N ALA A 155 -1.29 -11.33 -4.66
CA ALA A 155 0.16 -11.34 -4.77
C ALA A 155 0.67 -10.52 -5.98
N MET A 156 -0.03 -10.58 -7.13
CA MET A 156 0.28 -9.73 -8.28
C MET A 156 0.03 -8.24 -8.00
N ARG A 157 -1.04 -7.90 -7.27
CA ARG A 157 -1.33 -6.51 -6.87
C ARG A 157 -0.29 -5.95 -5.92
N TYR A 158 0.14 -6.76 -4.94
CA TYR A 158 1.25 -6.43 -4.06
C TYR A 158 2.55 -6.19 -4.82
N ALA A 159 2.93 -7.09 -5.73
CA ALA A 159 4.15 -6.94 -6.53
C ALA A 159 4.13 -5.68 -7.42
N ALA A 160 2.97 -5.37 -8.01
CA ALA A 160 2.79 -4.16 -8.80
C ALA A 160 2.90 -2.88 -7.95
N TRP A 161 2.27 -2.86 -6.77
CA TRP A 161 2.40 -1.75 -5.84
C TRP A 161 3.85 -1.56 -5.38
N LEU A 162 4.53 -2.64 -4.99
CA LEU A 162 5.91 -2.58 -4.53
C LEU A 162 6.83 -2.11 -5.67
N SER A 163 6.56 -2.49 -6.92
CA SER A 163 7.28 -1.98 -8.09
C SER A 163 7.21 -0.45 -8.18
N VAL A 164 6.02 0.13 -7.95
CA VAL A 164 5.84 1.60 -7.94
C VAL A 164 6.60 2.25 -6.78
N GLN A 165 6.55 1.67 -5.58
CA GLN A 165 7.23 2.23 -4.40
C GLN A 165 8.76 2.25 -4.55
N THR A 166 9.28 1.32 -5.34
CA THR A 166 10.70 1.00 -5.35
C THR A 166 11.40 1.43 -6.64
N GLY A 167 10.64 1.64 -7.72
CA GLY A 167 11.17 1.83 -9.07
C GLY A 167 11.74 0.55 -9.70
N ALA A 168 11.65 -0.60 -9.02
CA ALA A 168 12.08 -1.89 -9.54
C ALA A 168 10.92 -2.59 -10.29
N SER A 169 11.25 -3.43 -11.26
CA SER A 169 10.25 -4.27 -11.96
C SER A 169 10.10 -5.59 -11.21
N LEU A 170 9.17 -5.65 -10.24
CA LEU A 170 8.92 -6.83 -9.41
C LEU A 170 7.72 -7.62 -9.95
N ARG A 171 7.82 -8.95 -9.86
CA ARG A 171 6.78 -9.89 -10.30
C ARG A 171 6.87 -11.19 -9.50
N LEU A 172 5.87 -12.05 -9.66
CA LEU A 172 5.95 -13.42 -9.16
C LEU A 172 7.03 -14.22 -9.94
N PRO A 173 7.72 -15.16 -9.29
CA PRO A 173 8.59 -16.11 -9.97
C PRO A 173 7.77 -17.02 -10.90
N THR A 174 8.45 -17.63 -11.86
CA THR A 174 7.91 -18.57 -12.85
C THR A 174 8.33 -19.98 -12.52
#